data_AF-A0A3N5PGE9-F1
#
_entry.id   AF-A0A3N5PGE9-F1
#
_cell.length_a   1.000
_cell.length_b   1.000
_cell.length_c   1.000
_cell.angle_alpha   90.00
_cell.angle_beta   90.00
_cell.angle_gamma   90.00
#
_symmetry.space_group_name_H-M   'P 1'
#
loop_
_entity.id
_entity.type
_entity.pdbx_description
1 polymer ?
#
loop_
_entity_poly.entity_id
_entity_poly.type
_entity_poly.pdbx_seq_one_letter_code
_entity_poly.pdbx_strand_id
1 'polypeptide(L)'
;MFKKITEKFKGDRKYFSIVFFILIILGVSGIVTESVINRTKENWENILIDKISRIQESIKNDFESKQNDLVNKLNLVRQDLRKSLTPESESYKEIVKLINDEVFDNYSIEIFAPNGKLIAWNHIIAVEQDELFPLSFPLGEAYFLSKDLLNYLSIIDTTHLESDIFYIAISTPIEEKFRINNQYSKNISFQKELITKYQTDITVDYSPYTEKSKDGRRFSFELINSKENKIGMVSFQKPLLNNSINQLKETATKIQSLLVVIALLFVGFGLNTDFKKLDSYLFRLILLLVYLTALRALIFVFGFPSNFINGPLTDPSYFSSPFGWGIVKSPIEFFT
;
A
#
# COMPACT_ATOMS: atom_id res chain seq x y z
N MET A 1 31.70 22.98 38.52
CA MET A 1 31.40 21.57 38.14
C MET A 1 31.42 21.37 36.62
N PHE A 2 30.76 22.22 35.83
CA PHE A 2 30.76 22.13 34.35
C PHE A 2 32.14 22.19 33.67
N LYS A 3 33.08 23.04 34.14
CA LYS A 3 34.46 23.10 33.58
C LYS A 3 35.25 21.78 33.72
N LYS A 4 35.07 21.03 34.82
CA LYS A 4 35.70 19.71 35.03
C LYS A 4 35.08 18.62 34.15
N ILE A 5 33.81 18.78 33.76
CA ILE A 5 33.12 17.86 32.85
C ILE A 5 33.61 18.11 31.42
N THR A 6 33.72 19.37 30.99
CA THR A 6 34.18 19.70 29.63
C THR A 6 35.66 19.38 29.38
N GLU A 7 36.51 19.38 30.40
CA GLU A 7 37.90 18.90 30.29
C GLU A 7 38.01 17.38 30.05
N LYS A 8 37.04 16.58 30.51
CA LYS A 8 36.99 15.13 30.21
C LYS A 8 36.59 14.83 28.75
N PHE A 9 36.02 15.80 28.04
CA PHE A 9 35.62 15.71 26.63
C PHE A 9 36.71 16.16 25.63
N LYS A 10 37.97 16.31 26.06
CA LYS A 10 39.11 16.62 25.18
C LYS A 10 39.83 15.36 24.70
N GLY A 11 40.26 15.35 23.43
CA GLY A 11 40.97 14.23 22.81
C GLY A 11 40.08 13.00 22.57
N ASP A 12 40.65 11.80 22.65
CA ASP A 12 39.96 10.54 22.28
C ASP A 12 38.98 10.04 23.33
N ARG A 13 39.04 10.59 24.55
CA ARG A 13 38.12 10.28 25.66
C ARG A 13 36.65 10.60 25.33
N LYS A 14 36.41 11.54 24.42
CA LYS A 14 35.06 11.86 23.93
C LYS A 14 34.40 10.68 23.22
N TYR A 15 35.16 9.88 22.47
CA TYR A 15 34.62 8.73 21.75
C TYR A 15 34.18 7.63 22.72
N PHE A 16 34.94 7.39 23.79
CA PHE A 16 34.54 6.45 24.85
C PHE A 16 33.30 6.93 25.61
N SER A 17 33.14 8.23 25.85
CA SER A 17 31.90 8.77 26.43
C SER A 17 30.69 8.57 25.51
N ILE A 18 30.87 8.70 24.18
CA ILE A 18 29.82 8.41 23.19
C ILE A 18 29.45 6.92 23.22
N VAL A 19 30.44 6.01 23.23
CA VAL A 19 30.20 4.56 23.33
C VAL A 19 29.42 4.23 24.60
N PHE A 20 29.82 4.79 25.75
CA PHE A 20 29.11 4.58 27.01
C PHE A 20 27.65 5.04 26.94
N PHE A 21 27.38 6.18 26.31
CA PHE A 21 26.02 6.66 26.10
C PHE A 21 25.21 5.75 25.18
N ILE A 22 25.82 5.23 24.09
CA ILE A 22 25.17 4.26 23.20
C ILE A 22 24.81 2.98 23.93
N LEU A 23 25.69 2.48 24.81
CA LEU A 23 25.41 1.29 25.64
C LEU A 23 24.21 1.53 26.59
N ILE A 24 24.08 2.73 27.15
CA ILE A 24 22.90 3.10 27.94
C ILE A 24 21.65 3.09 27.05
N ILE A 25 21.71 3.70 25.86
CA ILE A 25 20.58 3.70 24.91
C ILE A 25 20.18 2.28 24.54
N LEU A 26 21.14 1.38 24.30
CA LEU A 26 20.87 -0.03 24.01
C LEU A 26 20.09 -0.71 25.15
N GLY A 27 20.52 -0.52 26.39
CA GLY A 27 19.80 -1.03 27.57
C GLY A 27 18.38 -0.47 27.69
N VAL A 28 18.23 0.85 27.52
CA VAL A 28 16.92 1.53 27.55
C VAL A 28 16.02 1.06 26.41
N SER A 29 16.56 0.88 25.20
CA SER A 29 15.83 0.39 24.03
C SER A 29 15.19 -0.97 24.28
N GLY A 30 15.90 -1.89 24.96
CA GLY A 30 15.35 -3.19 25.34
C GLY A 30 14.13 -3.07 26.27
N ILE A 31 14.25 -2.25 27.32
CA ILE A 31 13.17 -2.01 28.29
C ILE A 31 11.96 -1.34 27.61
N VAL A 32 12.21 -0.32 26.79
CA VAL A 32 11.15 0.39 26.05
C VAL A 32 10.45 -0.56 25.09
N THR A 33 11.18 -1.41 24.37
CA THR A 33 10.60 -2.39 23.44
C THR A 33 9.65 -3.35 24.15
N GLU A 34 10.07 -3.92 25.28
CA GLU A 34 9.22 -4.84 26.05
C GLU A 34 7.98 -4.14 26.62
N SER A 35 8.15 -2.90 27.12
CA SER A 35 7.03 -2.07 27.58
C SER A 35 6.02 -1.79 26.46
N VAL A 36 6.49 -1.45 25.25
CA VAL A 36 5.62 -1.21 24.08
C VAL A 36 4.92 -2.49 23.64
N ILE A 37 5.61 -3.64 23.66
CA ILE A 37 5.01 -4.94 23.35
C ILE A 37 3.88 -5.26 24.34
N ASN A 38 4.11 -5.08 25.64
CA ASN A 38 3.11 -5.39 26.65
C ASN A 38 1.91 -4.45 26.57
N ARG A 39 2.14 -3.14 26.37
CA ARG A 39 1.06 -2.18 26.09
C ARG A 39 0.27 -2.54 24.82
N THR A 40 0.95 -3.06 23.79
CA THR A 40 0.30 -3.50 22.55
C THR A 40 -0.58 -4.72 22.77
N LYS A 41 -0.15 -5.67 23.62
CA LYS A 41 -0.97 -6.83 24.00
C LYS A 41 -2.19 -6.41 24.81
N GLU A 42 -2.00 -5.57 25.82
CA GLU A 42 -3.07 -5.11 26.72
C GLU A 42 -4.13 -4.28 25.99
N ASN A 43 -3.70 -3.44 25.04
CA ASN A 43 -4.58 -2.54 24.30
C ASN A 43 -4.91 -3.02 22.88
N TRP A 44 -4.73 -4.32 22.60
CA TRP A 44 -4.79 -4.85 21.24
C TRP A 44 -6.15 -4.62 20.58
N GLU A 45 -7.25 -4.79 21.31
CA GLU A 45 -8.60 -4.64 20.76
C GLU A 45 -8.85 -3.22 20.23
N ASN A 46 -8.47 -2.20 20.99
CA ASN A 46 -8.61 -0.81 20.56
C ASN A 46 -7.70 -0.48 19.37
N ILE A 47 -6.46 -0.99 19.38
CA ILE A 47 -5.54 -0.85 18.24
C ILE A 47 -6.10 -1.54 16.99
N LEU A 48 -6.71 -2.71 17.15
CA LEU A 48 -7.32 -3.47 16.07
C LEU A 48 -8.52 -2.71 15.47
N ILE A 49 -9.40 -2.17 16.32
CA ILE A 49 -10.55 -1.37 15.88
C ILE A 49 -10.09 -0.14 15.10
N ASP A 50 -9.11 0.61 15.61
CA ASP A 50 -8.56 1.79 14.93
C ASP A 50 -7.93 1.42 13.58
N LYS A 51 -7.12 0.35 13.51
CA LYS A 51 -6.55 -0.12 12.24
C LYS A 51 -7.61 -0.53 11.23
N ILE A 52 -8.63 -1.27 11.67
CA ILE A 52 -9.75 -1.69 10.82
C ILE A 52 -10.52 -0.47 10.31
N SER A 53 -10.83 0.48 11.19
CA SER A 53 -11.57 1.70 10.84
C SER A 53 -10.83 2.53 9.81
N ARG A 54 -9.51 2.73 9.98
CA ARG A 54 -8.68 3.48 9.03
C ARG A 54 -8.67 2.85 7.65
N ILE A 55 -8.50 1.52 7.57
CA ILE A 55 -8.54 0.80 6.30
C ILE A 55 -9.92 0.92 5.66
N GLN A 56 -10.99 0.69 6.44
CA GLN A 56 -12.36 0.82 5.97
C GLN A 56 -12.65 2.21 5.40
N GLU A 57 -12.34 3.27 6.15
CA GLU A 57 -12.59 4.66 5.75
C GLU A 57 -11.78 5.03 4.51
N SER A 58 -10.51 4.60 4.43
CA SER A 58 -9.68 4.86 3.26
C SER A 58 -10.22 4.17 2.00
N ILE A 59 -10.66 2.91 2.10
CA ILE A 59 -11.28 2.19 0.98
C ILE A 59 -12.62 2.84 0.58
N LYS A 60 -13.42 3.27 1.54
CA LYS A 60 -14.69 3.98 1.27
C LYS A 60 -14.43 5.28 0.52
N ASN A 61 -13.44 6.07 0.93
CA ASN A 61 -13.07 7.31 0.26
C ASN A 61 -12.56 7.07 -1.17
N ASP A 62 -11.76 6.02 -1.39
CA ASP A 62 -11.30 5.63 -2.72
C ASP A 62 -12.48 5.25 -3.64
N PHE A 63 -13.44 4.50 -3.10
CA PHE A 63 -14.63 4.11 -3.84
C PHE A 63 -15.56 5.30 -4.13
N GLU A 64 -15.78 6.16 -3.14
CA GLU A 64 -16.57 7.39 -3.27
C GLU A 64 -15.97 8.33 -4.32
N SER A 65 -14.64 8.44 -4.39
CA SER A 65 -13.98 9.21 -5.45
C SER A 65 -14.32 8.69 -6.84
N LYS A 66 -14.39 7.36 -7.04
CA LYS A 66 -14.76 6.77 -8.34
C LYS A 66 -16.25 6.99 -8.66
N GLN A 67 -17.12 6.89 -7.66
CA GLN A 67 -18.55 7.22 -7.82
C GLN A 67 -18.75 8.69 -8.20
N ASN A 68 -18.07 9.60 -7.51
CA ASN A 68 -18.16 11.03 -7.75
C ASN A 68 -17.66 11.41 -9.16
N ASP A 69 -16.57 10.78 -9.63
CA ASP A 69 -16.12 10.97 -11.01
C ASP A 69 -17.21 10.55 -12.02
N LEU A 70 -17.81 9.37 -11.83
CA LEU A 70 -18.90 8.87 -12.69
C LEU A 70 -20.13 9.80 -12.68
N VAL A 71 -20.55 10.28 -11.50
CA VAL A 71 -21.65 11.26 -11.36
C VAL A 71 -21.31 12.59 -12.05
N ASN A 72 -20.08 13.06 -11.92
CA ASN A 72 -19.64 14.29 -12.58
C ASN A 72 -19.68 14.14 -14.10
N LYS A 73 -19.20 13.00 -14.64
CA LYS A 73 -19.28 12.71 -16.08
C LYS A 73 -20.72 12.62 -16.57
N LEU A 74 -21.61 11.95 -15.81
CA LEU A 74 -23.04 11.92 -16.12
C LEU A 74 -23.63 13.33 -16.23
N ASN A 75 -23.31 14.20 -15.27
CA ASN A 75 -23.80 15.57 -15.26
C ASN A 75 -23.26 16.40 -16.45
N LEU A 76 -22.01 16.19 -16.86
CA LEU A 76 -21.44 16.81 -18.06
C LEU A 76 -22.19 16.35 -19.32
N VAL A 77 -22.36 15.04 -19.51
CA VAL A 77 -23.12 14.48 -20.64
C VAL A 77 -24.54 15.05 -20.66
N ARG A 78 -25.23 15.06 -19.52
CA ARG A 78 -26.57 15.66 -19.39
C ARG A 78 -26.60 17.13 -19.78
N GLN A 79 -25.62 17.92 -19.33
CA GLN A 79 -25.55 19.34 -19.63
C GLN A 79 -25.33 19.58 -21.12
N ASP A 80 -24.45 18.81 -21.75
CA ASP A 80 -24.12 18.99 -23.17
C ASP A 80 -25.23 18.48 -24.09
N LEU A 81 -25.92 17.39 -23.72
CA LEU A 81 -27.13 16.94 -24.43
C LEU A 81 -28.22 18.02 -24.44
N ARG A 82 -28.43 18.72 -23.32
CA ARG A 82 -29.39 19.84 -23.26
C ARG A 82 -29.00 21.01 -24.16
N LYS A 83 -27.71 21.21 -24.46
CA LYS A 83 -27.23 22.27 -25.35
C LYS A 83 -27.36 21.90 -26.84
N SER A 84 -27.10 20.65 -27.21
CA SER A 84 -27.05 20.19 -28.62
C SER A 84 -28.38 19.77 -29.23
N LEU A 85 -29.46 19.74 -28.44
CA LEU A 85 -30.81 19.38 -28.90
C LEU A 85 -31.73 20.60 -29.09
N THR A 86 -31.17 21.82 -29.16
CA THR A 86 -31.95 22.99 -29.60
C THR A 86 -32.33 22.88 -31.09
N PRO A 87 -33.54 23.33 -31.48
CA PRO A 87 -34.22 22.83 -32.67
C PRO A 87 -33.72 23.48 -33.95
N GLU A 88 -32.64 22.96 -34.54
CA GLU A 88 -32.28 23.21 -35.95
C GLU A 88 -31.31 22.12 -36.48
N SER A 89 -31.85 20.91 -36.68
CA SER A 89 -31.43 19.86 -37.64
C SER A 89 -29.99 19.30 -37.74
N GLU A 90 -29.01 19.67 -36.91
CA GLU A 90 -27.68 18.98 -36.84
C GLU A 90 -27.51 18.06 -35.61
N SER A 91 -28.54 18.00 -34.75
CA SER A 91 -28.47 17.52 -33.36
C SER A 91 -27.87 16.13 -33.12
N TYR A 92 -28.17 15.13 -33.95
CA TYR A 92 -27.70 13.75 -33.69
C TYR A 92 -26.20 13.57 -33.92
N LYS A 93 -25.65 14.23 -34.93
CA LYS A 93 -24.21 14.21 -35.22
C LYS A 93 -23.42 14.91 -34.11
N GLU A 94 -23.99 15.96 -33.53
CA GLU A 94 -23.42 16.63 -32.37
C GLU A 94 -23.42 15.74 -31.13
N ILE A 95 -24.52 15.04 -30.84
CA ILE A 95 -24.60 14.08 -29.73
C ILE A 95 -23.49 13.04 -29.82
N VAL A 96 -23.30 12.42 -31.00
CA VAL A 96 -22.25 11.44 -31.23
C VAL A 96 -20.86 12.07 -31.05
N LYS A 97 -20.65 13.30 -31.51
CA LYS A 97 -19.38 14.01 -31.31
C LYS A 97 -19.09 14.29 -29.83
N LEU A 98 -20.11 14.67 -29.06
CA LEU A 98 -19.99 14.98 -27.63
C LEU A 98 -19.60 13.76 -26.79
N ILE A 99 -20.24 12.61 -27.02
CA ILE A 99 -19.98 11.40 -26.22
C ILE A 99 -18.66 10.70 -26.59
N ASN A 100 -18.08 11.03 -27.74
CA ASN A 100 -16.75 10.55 -28.17
C ASN A 100 -15.62 11.57 -27.91
N ASP A 101 -15.85 12.56 -27.04
CA ASP A 101 -14.78 13.45 -26.56
C ASP A 101 -13.76 12.66 -25.71
N GLU A 102 -12.47 13.03 -25.80
CA GLU A 102 -11.36 12.40 -25.06
C GLU A 102 -11.62 12.34 -23.54
N VAL A 103 -12.40 13.30 -23.01
CA VAL A 103 -12.83 13.36 -21.61
C VAL A 103 -13.62 12.11 -21.17
N PHE A 104 -14.16 11.34 -22.13
CA PHE A 104 -14.97 10.15 -21.94
C PHE A 104 -14.31 8.85 -22.43
N ASP A 105 -13.03 8.85 -22.83
CA ASP A 105 -12.34 7.66 -23.41
C ASP A 105 -12.38 6.39 -22.55
N ASN A 106 -12.45 6.54 -21.22
CA ASN A 106 -12.50 5.43 -20.27
C ASN A 106 -13.92 5.13 -19.75
N TYR A 107 -14.93 5.69 -20.41
CA TYR A 107 -16.33 5.54 -20.08
C TYR A 107 -17.07 4.93 -21.25
N SER A 108 -18.06 4.11 -20.93
CA SER A 108 -19.13 3.71 -21.84
C SER A 108 -20.27 4.68 -21.62
N ILE A 109 -20.79 5.30 -22.68
CA ILE A 109 -21.93 6.21 -22.60
C ILE A 109 -22.96 5.74 -23.61
N GLU A 110 -24.18 5.49 -23.15
CA GLU A 110 -25.30 5.08 -23.98
C GLU A 110 -26.50 5.98 -23.72
N ILE A 111 -27.15 6.43 -24.80
CA ILE A 111 -28.34 7.28 -24.74
C ILE A 111 -29.48 6.53 -25.38
N PHE A 112 -30.59 6.39 -24.66
CA PHE A 112 -31.78 5.69 -25.11
C PHE A 112 -32.98 6.65 -25.22
N ALA A 113 -33.77 6.46 -26.27
CA ALA A 113 -35.04 7.12 -26.44
C ALA A 113 -36.08 6.66 -25.40
N PRO A 114 -37.22 7.36 -25.22
CA PRO A 114 -38.26 6.99 -24.26
C PRO A 114 -38.78 5.55 -24.40
N ASN A 115 -38.72 5.00 -25.62
CA ASN A 115 -39.13 3.63 -25.92
C ASN A 115 -38.04 2.58 -25.64
N GLY A 116 -36.91 2.97 -25.04
CA GLY A 116 -35.76 2.12 -24.75
C GLY A 116 -34.85 1.83 -25.94
N LYS A 117 -35.11 2.41 -27.13
CA LYS A 117 -34.23 2.24 -28.28
C LYS A 117 -32.91 2.96 -28.06
N LEU A 118 -31.78 2.27 -28.26
CA LEU A 118 -30.46 2.90 -28.22
C LEU A 118 -30.35 3.89 -29.38
N ILE A 119 -30.19 5.16 -29.04
CA ILE A 119 -30.05 6.22 -30.03
C ILE A 119 -28.60 6.61 -30.20
N ALA A 120 -27.75 6.69 -29.19
CA ALA A 120 -26.34 7.06 -29.38
C ALA A 120 -25.45 6.35 -28.37
N TRP A 121 -24.21 6.04 -28.78
CA TRP A 121 -23.20 5.44 -27.92
C TRP A 121 -21.79 5.87 -28.35
N ASN A 122 -20.83 5.76 -27.44
CA ASN A 122 -19.43 6.02 -27.74
C ASN A 122 -18.68 4.73 -28.12
N HIS A 123 -17.35 4.68 -28.01
CA HIS A 123 -16.55 3.54 -28.47
C HIS A 123 -16.88 2.19 -27.82
N ILE A 124 -17.53 2.18 -26.66
CA ILE A 124 -17.83 0.98 -25.88
C ILE A 124 -19.34 0.95 -25.61
N ILE A 125 -19.93 -0.25 -25.58
CA ILE A 125 -21.30 -0.47 -25.11
C ILE A 125 -21.20 -1.40 -23.90
N ALA A 126 -21.58 -0.88 -22.74
CA ALA A 126 -21.65 -1.61 -21.48
C ALA A 126 -23.09 -2.01 -21.17
N VAL A 127 -24.09 -1.16 -21.46
CA VAL A 127 -25.51 -1.47 -21.29
C VAL A 127 -26.13 -1.71 -22.66
N GLU A 128 -26.58 -2.93 -22.92
CA GLU A 128 -27.24 -3.27 -24.18
C GLU A 128 -28.71 -2.83 -24.18
N GLN A 129 -29.31 -2.69 -25.36
CA GLN A 129 -30.66 -2.13 -25.49
C GLN A 129 -31.72 -2.95 -24.76
N ASP A 130 -31.60 -4.26 -24.79
CA ASP A 130 -32.48 -5.22 -24.13
C ASP A 130 -32.24 -5.35 -22.62
N GLU A 131 -31.16 -4.76 -22.10
CA GLU A 131 -30.81 -4.79 -20.68
C GLU A 131 -31.26 -3.54 -19.92
N LEU A 132 -31.64 -2.47 -20.63
CA LEU A 132 -32.12 -1.24 -20.00
C LEU A 132 -33.42 -1.49 -19.22
N PHE A 133 -34.32 -2.30 -19.77
CA PHE A 133 -35.63 -2.59 -19.19
C PHE A 133 -35.86 -4.08 -18.97
N PRO A 134 -36.36 -4.48 -17.78
CA PRO A 134 -36.68 -3.64 -16.63
C PRO A 134 -35.42 -3.06 -15.97
N LEU A 135 -35.52 -1.86 -15.40
CA LEU A 135 -34.42 -1.23 -14.69
C LEU A 135 -34.00 -2.13 -13.51
N SER A 136 -32.76 -2.62 -13.55
CA SER A 136 -32.20 -3.48 -12.49
C SER A 136 -31.91 -2.70 -11.20
N PHE A 137 -31.74 -1.38 -11.31
CA PHE A 137 -31.48 -0.46 -10.20
C PHE A 137 -32.28 0.85 -10.38
N PRO A 138 -32.59 1.57 -9.29
CA PRO A 138 -33.27 2.86 -9.38
C PRO A 138 -32.46 3.90 -10.19
N LEU A 139 -33.17 4.84 -10.81
CA LEU A 139 -32.55 5.92 -11.58
C LEU A 139 -31.70 6.83 -10.68
N GLY A 140 -30.54 7.26 -11.21
CA GLY A 140 -29.60 8.14 -10.53
C GLY A 140 -28.76 7.46 -9.44
N GLU A 141 -28.90 6.13 -9.28
CA GLU A 141 -28.11 5.35 -8.34
C GLU A 141 -26.94 4.65 -9.03
N ALA A 142 -25.76 4.71 -8.39
CA ALA A 142 -24.62 3.92 -8.82
C ALA A 142 -24.82 2.44 -8.43
N TYR A 143 -24.43 1.54 -9.32
CA TYR A 143 -24.48 0.10 -9.11
C TYR A 143 -23.36 -0.62 -9.85
N PHE A 144 -23.12 -1.88 -9.52
CA PHE A 144 -22.20 -2.71 -10.28
C PHE A 144 -22.93 -3.49 -11.37
N LEU A 145 -22.53 -3.27 -12.62
CA LEU A 145 -23.00 -4.03 -13.77
C LEU A 145 -22.00 -5.14 -14.08
N SER A 146 -22.43 -6.40 -13.93
CA SER A 146 -21.57 -7.54 -14.19
C SER A 146 -21.78 -8.10 -15.60
N LYS A 147 -20.72 -8.07 -16.41
CA LYS A 147 -20.67 -8.67 -17.76
C LYS A 147 -19.70 -9.84 -17.81
N ASP A 148 -19.67 -10.60 -18.89
CA ASP A 148 -18.88 -11.85 -18.97
C ASP A 148 -17.39 -11.65 -18.67
N LEU A 149 -16.82 -10.52 -19.12
CA LEU A 149 -15.38 -10.25 -18.99
C LEU A 149 -15.06 -9.18 -17.95
N LEU A 150 -16.00 -8.28 -17.66
CA LEU A 150 -15.78 -7.05 -16.90
C LEU A 150 -16.91 -6.84 -15.89
N ASN A 151 -16.57 -6.31 -14.72
CA ASN A 151 -17.51 -5.59 -13.88
C ASN A 151 -17.33 -4.10 -14.15
N TYR A 152 -18.44 -3.39 -14.28
CA TYR A 152 -18.49 -1.94 -14.42
C TYR A 152 -19.11 -1.32 -13.18
N LEU A 153 -18.69 -0.10 -12.85
CA LEU A 153 -19.46 0.81 -12.03
C LEU A 153 -20.31 1.66 -12.97
N SER A 154 -21.63 1.61 -12.79
CA SER A 154 -22.61 2.15 -13.73
C SER A 154 -23.65 3.03 -13.04
N ILE A 155 -24.17 4.02 -13.74
CA ILE A 155 -25.35 4.81 -13.36
C ILE A 155 -26.26 4.90 -14.58
N ILE A 156 -27.55 4.66 -14.38
CA ILE A 156 -28.60 4.97 -15.35
C ILE A 156 -29.43 6.09 -14.76
N ASP A 157 -29.63 7.15 -15.53
CA ASP A 157 -30.48 8.27 -15.11
C ASP A 157 -31.22 8.83 -16.32
N THR A 158 -32.09 9.81 -16.10
CA THR A 158 -32.86 10.44 -17.16
C THR A 158 -32.39 11.86 -17.45
N THR A 159 -32.72 12.33 -18.65
CA THR A 159 -32.70 13.73 -19.01
C THR A 159 -33.97 14.09 -19.77
N HIS A 160 -34.56 15.22 -19.42
CA HIS A 160 -35.69 15.79 -20.14
C HIS A 160 -35.19 16.64 -21.30
N LEU A 161 -35.74 16.38 -22.48
CA LEU A 161 -35.47 17.12 -23.70
C LEU A 161 -36.83 17.46 -24.31
N GLU A 162 -37.15 18.75 -24.29
CA GLU A 162 -38.50 19.25 -24.61
C GLU A 162 -39.60 18.56 -23.80
N SER A 163 -40.35 17.66 -24.42
CA SER A 163 -41.45 16.89 -23.81
C SER A 163 -41.16 15.41 -23.60
N ASP A 164 -39.99 14.94 -24.06
CA ASP A 164 -39.59 13.53 -24.01
C ASP A 164 -38.56 13.25 -22.91
N ILE A 165 -38.57 12.01 -22.40
CA ILE A 165 -37.65 11.51 -21.38
C ILE A 165 -36.66 10.56 -22.03
N PHE A 166 -35.39 10.95 -22.06
CA PHE A 166 -34.30 10.12 -22.53
C PHE A 166 -33.57 9.50 -21.35
N TYR A 167 -33.03 8.31 -21.55
CA TYR A 167 -32.19 7.62 -20.55
C TYR A 167 -30.73 7.76 -20.96
N ILE A 168 -29.87 8.04 -19.98
CA ILE A 168 -28.42 8.07 -20.13
C ILE A 168 -27.88 6.97 -19.21
N ALA A 169 -27.24 5.97 -19.81
CA ALA A 169 -26.38 5.05 -19.07
C ALA A 169 -24.94 5.52 -19.21
N ILE A 170 -24.22 5.54 -18.10
CA ILE A 170 -22.77 5.75 -18.10
C ILE A 170 -22.12 4.67 -17.24
N SER A 171 -21.06 4.07 -17.77
CA SER A 171 -20.37 2.95 -17.12
C SER A 171 -18.87 3.13 -17.21
N THR A 172 -18.12 2.76 -16.17
CA THR A 172 -16.65 2.68 -16.22
C THR A 172 -16.19 1.31 -15.73
N PRO A 173 -15.28 0.63 -16.44
CA PRO A 173 -14.79 -0.68 -16.02
C PRO A 173 -14.05 -0.58 -14.69
N ILE A 174 -14.41 -1.42 -13.72
CA ILE A 174 -13.80 -1.43 -12.37
C ILE A 174 -13.01 -2.71 -12.08
N GLU A 175 -13.36 -3.83 -12.70
CA GLU A 175 -12.64 -5.10 -12.52
C GLU A 175 -12.74 -6.00 -13.76
N GLU A 176 -11.59 -6.50 -14.22
CA GLU A 176 -11.52 -7.62 -15.18
C GLU A 176 -11.70 -8.96 -14.46
N LYS A 177 -12.64 -9.78 -14.94
CA LYS A 177 -12.90 -11.13 -14.38
C LYS A 177 -11.78 -12.13 -14.70
N PHE A 178 -10.96 -11.84 -15.72
CA PHE A 178 -9.87 -12.70 -16.16
C PHE A 178 -8.63 -11.87 -16.47
N ARG A 179 -7.45 -12.42 -16.15
CA ARG A 179 -6.18 -11.79 -16.52
C ARG A 179 -5.70 -12.32 -17.84
N ILE A 180 -5.54 -11.42 -18.82
CA ILE A 180 -4.89 -11.73 -20.08
C ILE A 180 -3.49 -11.12 -20.03
N ASN A 181 -2.47 -11.97 -19.99
CA ASN A 181 -1.08 -11.53 -20.01
C ASN A 181 -0.64 -11.24 -21.45
N ASN A 182 -1.00 -10.06 -21.96
CA ASN A 182 -0.48 -9.54 -23.23
C ASN A 182 -0.24 -8.03 -23.15
N GLN A 183 0.45 -7.50 -24.16
CA GLN A 183 0.83 -6.07 -24.23
C GLN A 183 -0.35 -5.09 -24.42
N TYR A 184 -1.54 -5.60 -24.71
CA TYR A 184 -2.75 -4.81 -24.96
C TYR A 184 -3.72 -4.82 -23.77
N SER A 185 -3.43 -5.62 -22.73
CA SER A 185 -4.29 -5.76 -21.56
C SER A 185 -4.07 -4.60 -20.60
N LYS A 186 -5.15 -3.86 -20.31
CA LYS A 186 -5.16 -2.78 -19.31
C LYS A 186 -5.07 -3.35 -17.87
N ASN A 187 -5.43 -4.62 -17.65
CA ASN A 187 -5.38 -5.29 -16.35
C ASN A 187 -6.10 -4.51 -15.25
N ILE A 188 -7.31 -4.03 -15.55
CA ILE A 188 -8.12 -3.21 -14.63
C ILE A 188 -8.56 -4.08 -13.45
N SER A 189 -8.16 -3.72 -12.23
CA SER A 189 -8.53 -4.46 -11.02
C SER A 189 -8.52 -3.54 -9.81
N PHE A 190 -9.71 -3.10 -9.39
CA PHE A 190 -9.88 -2.34 -8.17
C PHE A 190 -9.42 -3.15 -6.96
N GLN A 191 -9.68 -4.46 -6.92
CA GLN A 191 -9.16 -5.31 -5.85
C GLN A 191 -7.62 -5.23 -5.75
N LYS A 192 -6.91 -5.32 -6.89
CA LYS A 192 -5.44 -5.23 -6.90
C LYS A 192 -4.93 -3.85 -6.53
N GLU A 193 -5.63 -2.80 -6.95
CA GLU A 193 -5.35 -1.40 -6.54
C GLU A 193 -5.36 -1.30 -5.01
N LEU A 194 -6.43 -1.79 -4.37
CA LEU A 194 -6.56 -1.80 -2.92
C LEU A 194 -5.49 -2.66 -2.23
N ILE A 195 -5.24 -3.89 -2.70
CA ILE A 195 -4.21 -4.78 -2.14
C ILE A 195 -2.84 -4.09 -2.16
N THR A 196 -2.49 -3.43 -3.27
CA THR A 196 -1.19 -2.78 -3.44
C THR A 196 -1.08 -1.56 -2.53
N LYS A 197 -2.14 -0.75 -2.44
CA LYS A 197 -2.18 0.48 -1.64
C LYS A 197 -2.15 0.22 -0.13
N TYR A 198 -2.93 -0.77 0.33
CA TYR A 198 -3.10 -1.07 1.75
C TYR A 198 -2.25 -2.23 2.25
N GLN A 199 -1.52 -2.91 1.35
CA GLN A 199 -0.62 -4.03 1.66
C GLN A 199 -1.28 -5.12 2.50
N THR A 200 -2.56 -5.39 2.23
CA THR A 200 -3.36 -6.38 2.94
C THR A 200 -4.17 -7.19 1.95
N ASP A 201 -4.48 -8.44 2.31
CA ASP A 201 -5.33 -9.30 1.50
C ASP A 201 -6.77 -8.78 1.53
N ILE A 202 -7.21 -8.25 0.39
CA ILE A 202 -8.52 -7.63 0.18
C ILE A 202 -9.25 -8.41 -0.91
N THR A 203 -10.52 -8.65 -0.66
CA THR A 203 -11.45 -9.21 -1.64
C THR A 203 -12.61 -8.24 -1.82
N VAL A 204 -12.96 -7.96 -3.07
CA VAL A 204 -14.10 -7.11 -3.41
C VAL A 204 -15.15 -8.00 -4.10
N ASP A 205 -16.34 -8.02 -3.55
CA ASP A 205 -17.50 -8.67 -4.13
C ASP A 205 -18.45 -7.59 -4.68
N TYR A 206 -18.76 -7.71 -5.96
CA TYR A 206 -19.52 -6.72 -6.72
C TYR A 206 -21.03 -7.01 -6.74
N SER A 207 -21.53 -7.87 -5.83
CA SER A 207 -22.97 -8.17 -5.70
C SER A 207 -23.61 -7.45 -4.51
N PRO A 208 -24.81 -6.85 -4.69
CA PRO A 208 -25.56 -6.23 -3.59
C PRO A 208 -26.03 -7.26 -2.56
N TYR A 209 -26.13 -8.53 -2.94
CA TYR A 209 -26.67 -9.60 -2.08
C TYR A 209 -25.60 -10.28 -1.22
N THR A 210 -24.32 -9.94 -1.39
CA THR A 210 -23.21 -10.64 -0.71
C THR A 210 -23.22 -10.44 0.80
N GLU A 211 -23.31 -11.52 1.57
CA GLU A 211 -23.30 -11.46 3.03
C GLU A 211 -21.90 -11.09 3.58
N LYS A 212 -21.86 -10.57 4.80
CA LYS A 212 -20.61 -10.36 5.52
C LYS A 212 -19.94 -11.70 5.78
N SER A 213 -18.60 -11.72 5.74
CA SER A 213 -17.86 -12.93 6.07
C SER A 213 -18.18 -13.36 7.50
N LYS A 214 -18.49 -14.64 7.68
CA LYS A 214 -18.67 -15.28 8.99
C LYS A 214 -17.34 -15.69 9.62
N ASP A 215 -16.24 -15.59 8.86
CA ASP A 215 -14.89 -15.86 9.36
C ASP A 215 -14.42 -14.71 10.26
N GLY A 216 -14.30 -14.98 11.57
CA GLY A 216 -13.86 -13.99 12.55
C GLY A 216 -12.47 -13.39 12.29
N ARG A 217 -11.64 -14.02 11.44
CA ARG A 217 -10.33 -13.53 11.01
C ARG A 217 -10.44 -12.44 9.93
N ARG A 218 -11.57 -12.34 9.24
CA ARG A 218 -11.82 -11.31 8.23
C ARG A 218 -12.73 -10.24 8.81
N PHE A 219 -12.54 -9.02 8.34
CA PHE A 219 -13.47 -7.92 8.55
C PHE A 219 -14.15 -7.60 7.22
N SER A 220 -15.47 -7.48 7.24
CA SER A 220 -16.27 -7.20 6.05
C SER A 220 -17.12 -5.96 6.26
N PHE A 221 -17.17 -5.08 5.26
CA PHE A 221 -18.03 -3.90 5.27
C PHE A 221 -18.63 -3.65 3.88
N GLU A 222 -19.78 -3.00 3.90
CA GLU A 222 -20.59 -2.77 2.71
C GLU A 222 -20.03 -1.60 1.89
N LEU A 223 -20.01 -1.77 0.57
CA LEU A 223 -19.90 -0.67 -0.37
C LEU A 223 -21.31 -0.14 -0.64
N ILE A 224 -21.49 1.13 -0.34
CA ILE A 224 -22.77 1.83 -0.49
C ILE A 224 -22.70 2.81 -1.66
N ASN A 225 -23.83 2.99 -2.33
CA ASN A 225 -23.96 3.99 -3.38
C ASN A 225 -24.30 5.38 -2.82
N SER A 226 -24.46 6.36 -3.70
CA SER A 226 -24.83 7.75 -3.37
C SER A 226 -26.17 7.91 -2.64
N LYS A 227 -27.00 6.86 -2.59
CA LYS A 227 -28.29 6.81 -1.87
C LYS A 227 -28.25 5.89 -0.64
N GLU A 228 -27.04 5.55 -0.17
CA GLU A 228 -26.80 4.67 0.98
C GLU A 228 -27.27 3.22 0.77
N ASN A 229 -27.60 2.82 -0.45
CA ASN A 229 -27.95 1.45 -0.78
C ASN A 229 -26.69 0.61 -0.96
N LYS A 230 -26.69 -0.60 -0.42
CA LYS A 230 -25.60 -1.55 -0.57
C LYS A 230 -25.54 -2.07 -2.01
N ILE A 231 -24.36 -1.96 -2.62
CA ILE A 231 -24.09 -2.44 -3.99
C ILE A 231 -22.97 -3.47 -4.06
N GLY A 232 -22.15 -3.57 -3.02
CA GLY A 232 -21.09 -4.58 -2.94
C GLY A 232 -20.59 -4.80 -1.52
N MET A 233 -19.56 -5.63 -1.39
CA MET A 233 -18.94 -5.98 -0.11
C MET A 233 -17.43 -6.02 -0.25
N VAL A 234 -16.71 -5.39 0.68
CA VAL A 234 -15.26 -5.54 0.80
C VAL A 234 -14.95 -6.38 2.02
N SER A 235 -14.02 -7.32 1.89
CA SER A 235 -13.55 -8.16 3.00
C SER A 235 -12.04 -8.19 3.03
N PHE A 236 -11.43 -7.98 4.20
CA PHE A 236 -9.98 -8.05 4.36
C PHE A 236 -9.55 -8.80 5.61
N GLN A 237 -8.33 -9.32 5.61
CA GLN A 237 -7.78 -10.03 6.77
C GLN A 237 -7.47 -9.05 7.92
N LYS A 238 -8.00 -9.34 9.11
CA LYS A 238 -7.69 -8.56 10.31
C LYS A 238 -6.20 -8.69 10.64
N PRO A 239 -5.53 -7.59 11.02
CA PRO A 239 -4.18 -7.67 11.55
C PRO A 239 -4.10 -8.67 12.70
N LEU A 240 -3.02 -9.46 12.77
CA LEU A 240 -2.78 -10.39 13.86
C LEU A 240 -1.88 -9.73 14.92
N LEU A 241 -2.19 -9.99 16.20
CA LEU A 241 -1.38 -9.51 17.33
C LEU A 241 0.06 -10.00 17.20
N ASN A 242 0.25 -11.30 16.93
CA ASN A 242 1.59 -11.89 16.77
C ASN A 242 2.39 -11.23 15.65
N ASN A 243 1.75 -10.91 14.51
CA ASN A 243 2.42 -10.20 13.42
C ASN A 243 2.83 -8.79 13.85
N SER A 244 1.96 -8.08 14.57
CA SER A 244 2.28 -6.73 15.08
C SER A 244 3.41 -6.76 16.11
N ILE A 245 3.43 -7.76 17.00
CA ILE A 245 4.52 -7.97 17.97
C ILE A 245 5.83 -8.30 17.25
N ASN A 246 5.80 -9.16 16.24
CA ASN A 246 6.98 -9.51 15.46
C ASN A 246 7.54 -8.30 14.72
N GLN A 247 6.69 -7.48 14.10
CA GLN A 247 7.11 -6.21 13.47
C GLN A 247 7.77 -5.25 14.46
N LEU A 248 7.24 -5.13 15.69
CA LEU A 248 7.86 -4.32 16.75
C LEU A 248 9.23 -4.87 17.15
N LYS A 249 9.35 -6.20 17.33
CA LYS A 249 10.61 -6.87 17.64
C LYS A 249 11.65 -6.70 16.54
N GLU A 250 11.25 -6.87 15.29
CA GLU A 250 12.11 -6.66 14.12
C GLU A 250 12.59 -5.21 14.05
N THR A 251 11.69 -4.25 14.24
CA THR A 251 12.05 -2.82 14.25
C THR A 251 13.02 -2.48 15.38
N ALA A 252 12.77 -3.00 16.58
CA ALA A 252 13.68 -2.83 17.71
C ALA A 252 15.05 -3.48 17.44
N THR A 253 15.07 -4.67 16.85
CA THR A 253 16.30 -5.38 16.47
C THR A 253 17.11 -4.58 15.46
N LYS A 254 16.45 -3.96 14.45
CA LYS A 254 17.11 -3.08 13.48
C LYS A 254 17.77 -1.88 14.18
N ILE A 255 17.04 -1.20 15.07
CA ILE A 255 17.55 -0.05 15.82
C ILE A 255 18.76 -0.46 16.70
N GLN A 256 18.64 -1.57 17.43
CA GLN A 256 19.72 -2.06 18.30
C GLN A 256 20.96 -2.46 17.48
N SER A 257 20.76 -3.15 16.35
CA SER A 257 21.85 -3.54 15.45
C SER A 257 22.61 -2.32 14.93
N LEU A 258 21.88 -1.27 14.53
CA LEU A 258 22.49 0.00 14.11
C LEU A 258 23.29 0.66 15.23
N LEU A 259 22.75 0.71 16.45
CA LEU A 259 23.43 1.28 17.61
C LEU A 259 24.73 0.52 17.94
N VAL A 260 24.73 -0.81 17.85
CA VAL A 260 25.94 -1.62 18.07
C VAL A 260 27.02 -1.31 17.04
N VAL A 261 26.66 -1.23 15.76
CA VAL A 261 27.62 -0.88 14.70
C VAL A 261 28.21 0.52 14.93
N ILE A 262 27.37 1.49 15.28
CA ILE A 262 27.82 2.85 15.60
C ILE A 262 28.77 2.84 16.82
N ALA A 263 28.44 2.08 17.88
CA ALA A 263 29.31 1.94 19.04
C ALA A 263 30.69 1.39 18.66
N LEU A 264 30.75 0.35 17.83
CA LEU A 264 32.01 -0.26 17.39
C LEU A 264 32.89 0.67 16.57
N LEU A 265 32.28 1.47 15.68
CA LEU A 265 32.99 2.50 14.94
C LEU A 265 33.61 3.54 15.88
N PHE A 266 32.85 3.98 16.90
CA PHE A 266 33.37 4.92 17.89
C PHE A 266 34.45 4.32 18.81
N VAL A 267 34.39 3.03 19.13
CA VAL A 267 35.49 2.33 19.81
C VAL A 267 36.75 2.38 18.94
N GLY A 268 36.64 2.10 17.64
CA GLY A 268 37.76 2.18 16.69
C GLY A 268 38.36 3.58 16.62
N PHE A 269 37.53 4.62 16.55
CA PHE A 269 38.01 6.01 16.57
C PHE A 269 38.66 6.38 17.92
N GLY A 270 38.10 5.93 19.03
CA GLY A 270 38.63 6.18 20.38
C GLY A 270 40.00 5.54 20.63
N LEU A 271 40.26 4.38 20.03
CA LEU A 271 41.53 3.67 20.15
C LEU A 271 42.59 4.12 19.13
N ASN A 272 42.22 4.90 18.11
CA ASN A 272 43.10 5.23 16.97
C ASN A 272 44.40 5.96 17.39
N THR A 273 44.34 6.86 18.35
CA THR A 273 45.53 7.61 18.79
C THR A 273 46.47 6.75 19.63
N ASP A 274 45.94 5.90 20.50
CA ASP A 274 46.73 4.96 21.28
C ASP A 274 47.33 3.87 20.38
N PHE A 275 46.57 3.43 19.37
CA PHE A 275 47.05 2.54 18.32
C PHE A 275 48.22 3.12 17.52
N LYS A 276 48.25 4.43 17.27
CA LYS A 276 49.35 5.12 16.58
C LYS A 276 50.61 5.29 17.44
N LYS A 277 50.49 5.24 18.78
CA LYS A 277 51.62 5.37 19.72
C LYS A 277 52.35 4.05 19.98
N LEU A 278 51.88 2.94 19.41
CA LEU A 278 52.51 1.63 19.57
C LEU A 278 53.77 1.52 18.69
N ASP A 279 54.92 1.28 19.31
CA ASP A 279 56.21 1.17 18.62
C ASP A 279 56.34 -0.12 17.79
N SER A 280 55.70 -1.22 18.23
CA SER A 280 55.80 -2.52 17.57
C SER A 280 54.80 -2.65 16.42
N TYR A 281 55.31 -2.73 15.19
CA TYR A 281 54.51 -2.97 13.98
C TYR A 281 53.73 -4.30 14.04
N LEU A 282 54.35 -5.35 14.59
CA LEU A 282 53.72 -6.67 14.68
C LEU A 282 52.56 -6.66 15.68
N PHE A 283 52.73 -6.02 16.83
CA PHE A 283 51.67 -5.87 17.81
C PHE A 283 50.51 -5.01 17.29
N ARG A 284 50.83 -3.96 16.53
CA ARG A 284 49.85 -3.11 15.86
C ARG A 284 49.04 -3.89 14.82
N LEU A 285 49.68 -4.76 14.04
CA LEU A 285 49.00 -5.63 13.07
C LEU A 285 48.07 -6.64 13.76
N ILE A 286 48.51 -7.26 14.86
CA ILE A 286 47.67 -8.19 15.63
C ILE A 286 46.42 -7.48 16.19
N LEU A 287 46.58 -6.29 16.78
CA LEU A 287 45.44 -5.53 17.32
C LEU A 287 44.44 -5.13 16.24
N LEU A 288 44.93 -4.75 15.05
CA LEU A 288 44.06 -4.42 13.92
C LEU A 288 43.26 -5.65 13.46
N LEU A 289 43.92 -6.81 13.35
CA LEU A 289 43.25 -8.06 13.00
C LEU A 289 42.16 -8.40 14.02
N VAL A 290 42.48 -8.34 15.32
CA VAL A 290 41.50 -8.60 16.40
C VAL A 290 40.30 -7.64 16.30
N TYR A 291 40.54 -6.35 16.07
CA TYR A 291 39.47 -5.36 15.91
C TYR A 291 38.60 -5.65 14.69
N LEU A 292 39.19 -5.93 13.53
CA LEU A 292 38.47 -6.24 12.30
C LEU A 292 37.68 -7.54 12.41
N THR A 293 38.25 -8.58 13.03
CA THR A 293 37.56 -9.85 13.28
C THR A 293 36.38 -9.65 14.25
N ALA A 294 36.56 -8.88 15.32
CA ALA A 294 35.48 -8.55 16.26
C ALA A 294 34.37 -7.73 15.59
N LEU A 295 34.73 -6.73 14.78
CA LEU A 295 33.81 -5.93 13.99
C LEU A 295 32.98 -6.83 13.05
N ARG A 296 33.66 -7.72 12.31
CA ARG A 296 33.00 -8.66 11.39
C ARG A 296 32.07 -9.63 12.11
N ALA A 297 32.50 -10.21 13.23
CA ALA A 297 31.69 -11.11 14.03
C ALA A 297 30.43 -10.41 14.55
N LEU A 298 30.55 -9.17 15.03
CA LEU A 298 29.40 -8.41 15.54
C LEU A 298 28.45 -7.97 14.41
N ILE A 299 28.97 -7.52 13.26
CA ILE A 299 28.15 -7.22 12.07
C ILE A 299 27.32 -8.45 11.65
N PHE A 300 27.92 -9.64 11.72
CA PHE A 300 27.25 -10.90 11.39
C PHE A 300 26.21 -11.30 12.44
N VAL A 301 26.56 -11.31 13.73
CA VAL A 301 25.66 -11.70 14.84
C VAL A 301 24.43 -10.79 14.91
N PHE A 302 24.59 -9.50 14.64
CA PHE A 302 23.48 -8.54 14.62
C PHE A 302 22.80 -8.44 13.24
N GLY A 303 23.21 -9.27 12.26
CA GLY A 303 22.58 -9.34 10.94
C GLY A 303 22.47 -7.98 10.24
N PHE A 304 23.47 -7.09 10.41
CA PHE A 304 23.36 -5.71 9.95
C PHE A 304 23.07 -5.60 8.43
N PRO A 305 23.76 -6.33 7.53
CA PRO A 305 23.46 -6.25 6.10
C PRO A 305 22.03 -6.74 5.78
N SER A 306 21.61 -7.87 6.34
CA SER A 306 20.29 -8.47 6.10
C SER A 306 19.12 -7.66 6.69
N ASN A 307 19.38 -6.89 7.74
CA ASN A 307 18.38 -6.07 8.41
C ASN A 307 18.03 -4.78 7.63
N PHE A 308 18.93 -4.30 6.77
CA PHE A 308 18.82 -3.01 6.09
C PHE A 308 18.84 -3.09 4.55
N ILE A 309 19.41 -4.14 3.96
CA ILE A 309 19.52 -4.29 2.51
C ILE A 309 18.86 -5.61 2.12
N ASN A 310 17.87 -5.54 1.23
CA ASN A 310 17.21 -6.73 0.68
C ASN A 310 17.90 -7.16 -0.61
N GLY A 311 18.43 -8.38 -0.65
CA GLY A 311 18.98 -8.97 -1.88
C GLY A 311 19.78 -10.25 -1.64
N PRO A 312 20.15 -10.98 -2.71
CA PRO A 312 20.93 -12.23 -2.61
C PRO A 312 22.30 -12.03 -1.98
N LEU A 313 22.85 -10.81 -2.06
CA LEU A 313 24.16 -10.43 -1.50
C LEU A 313 24.14 -10.23 0.02
N THR A 314 22.97 -10.14 0.64
CA THR A 314 22.82 -9.94 2.09
C THR A 314 22.21 -11.15 2.80
N ASP A 315 21.79 -12.16 2.05
CA ASP A 315 21.28 -13.42 2.59
C ASP A 315 22.46 -14.34 2.99
N PRO A 316 22.67 -14.58 4.30
CA PRO A 316 23.78 -15.39 4.80
C PRO A 316 23.78 -16.82 4.26
N SER A 317 22.64 -17.35 3.80
CA SER A 317 22.52 -18.70 3.28
C SER A 317 23.27 -18.91 1.95
N TYR A 318 23.51 -17.85 1.18
CA TYR A 318 24.31 -17.92 -0.05
C TYR A 318 25.83 -17.81 0.19
N PHE A 319 26.24 -17.45 1.42
CA PHE A 319 27.65 -17.25 1.79
C PHE A 319 28.14 -18.17 2.91
N SER A 320 27.24 -18.91 3.56
CA SER A 320 27.55 -19.78 4.68
C SER A 320 28.21 -21.09 4.22
N SER A 321 29.52 -21.20 4.47
CA SER A 321 30.20 -22.48 4.58
C SER A 321 29.94 -23.07 5.98
N PRO A 322 29.96 -24.40 6.16
CA PRO A 322 29.85 -25.03 7.48
C PRO A 322 30.96 -24.64 8.47
N PHE A 323 32.01 -23.94 8.03
CA PHE A 323 33.05 -23.41 8.91
C PHE A 323 32.63 -22.15 9.67
N GLY A 324 32.86 -22.13 10.99
CA GLY A 324 32.64 -20.95 11.83
C GLY A 324 31.19 -20.46 11.85
N TRP A 325 30.20 -21.35 11.77
CA TRP A 325 28.76 -21.00 11.78
C TRP A 325 28.32 -20.15 10.56
N GLY A 326 28.99 -20.27 9.42
CA GLY A 326 28.63 -19.51 8.21
C GLY A 326 29.31 -18.14 8.07
N ILE A 327 30.28 -17.82 8.93
CA ILE A 327 30.97 -16.52 8.97
C ILE A 327 32.03 -16.37 7.87
N VAL A 328 32.60 -17.49 7.39
CA VAL A 328 33.67 -17.52 6.37
C VAL A 328 33.56 -18.75 5.48
N LYS A 329 33.97 -18.66 4.22
CA LYS A 329 34.05 -19.82 3.31
C LYS A 329 35.24 -20.73 3.63
N SER A 330 36.30 -20.17 4.23
CA SER A 330 37.49 -20.92 4.65
C SER A 330 38.16 -20.31 5.90
N PRO A 331 39.01 -21.05 6.64
CA PRO A 331 39.75 -20.51 7.79
C PRO A 331 40.62 -19.28 7.49
N ILE A 332 41.13 -19.16 6.25
CA ILE A 332 41.95 -18.03 5.81
C ILE A 332 41.13 -16.75 5.68
N GLU A 333 39.85 -16.85 5.29
CA GLU A 333 38.94 -15.70 5.20
C GLU A 333 38.56 -15.11 6.56
N PHE A 334 38.95 -15.73 7.67
CA PHE A 334 38.71 -15.19 9.02
C PHE A 334 39.68 -14.05 9.36
N PHE A 335 40.80 -13.98 8.63
CA PHE A 335 41.91 -13.05 8.84
C PHE A 335 42.05 -12.00 7.73
N THR A 336 41.23 -12.07 6.69
CA THR A 336 41.11 -11.08 5.58
C THR A 336 39.70 -10.51 5.57
#